data_AF-A0A442I687-F1
#
_entry.id   AF-A0A442I687-F1
#
_cell.length_a   1.000
_cell.length_b   1.000
_cell.length_c   1.000
_cell.angle_alpha   90.00
_cell.angle_beta   90.00
_cell.angle_gamma   90.00
#
_symmetry.space_group_name_H-M   'P 1'
#
loop_
_entity.id
_entity.type
_entity.pdbx_description
1 polymer ?
#
loop_
_entity_poly.entity_id
_entity_poly.type
_entity_poly.pdbx_seq_one_letter_code
_entity_poly.pdbx_strand_id
1 'polypeptide(L)'
;MMEIHAEVIDSFQRGAVRVMCVTEPGHTVVIGKEGEVKIPYKAGDVVLVGANDQVICGPIGFEGGVEFAERILSADSRAMTQPAGLQMLATVLVALSTLPQFQPPPAAAEVVARV
;
A
#
# COMPACT_ATOMS: atom_id res chain seq x y z
N MET A 1 10.44 -6.39 18.53
CA MET A 1 9.54 -6.62 17.36
C MET A 1 8.63 -5.41 17.32
N MET A 2 8.50 -4.78 16.17
CA MET A 2 7.85 -3.50 16.03
C MET A 2 6.49 -3.74 15.38
N GLU A 3 5.44 -3.37 16.09
CA GLU A 3 4.05 -3.62 15.72
C GLU A 3 3.54 -2.45 14.87
N ILE A 4 2.84 -2.75 13.77
CA ILE A 4 2.20 -1.75 12.92
C ILE A 4 0.70 -1.94 13.06
N HIS A 5 0.00 -0.94 13.60
CA HIS A 5 -1.45 -0.95 13.69
C HIS A 5 -2.04 -0.58 12.33
N ALA A 6 -2.81 -1.49 11.74
CA ALA A 6 -3.39 -1.32 10.42
C ALA A 6 -4.71 -2.08 10.25
N GLU A 7 -5.57 -1.58 9.36
CA GLU A 7 -6.86 -2.18 9.00
C GLU A 7 -6.84 -2.70 7.56
N VAL A 8 -7.51 -3.83 7.31
CA VAL A 8 -7.55 -4.43 5.96
C VAL A 8 -8.38 -3.55 5.02
N ILE A 9 -7.76 -3.13 3.92
CA ILE A 9 -8.42 -2.43 2.81
C ILE A 9 -8.94 -3.46 1.80
N ASP A 10 -8.10 -4.42 1.42
CA ASP A 10 -8.43 -5.46 0.46
C ASP A 10 -7.65 -6.75 0.72
N SER A 11 -8.16 -7.87 0.22
CA SER A 11 -7.59 -9.19 0.41
C SER A 11 -7.58 -10.01 -0.87
N PHE A 12 -6.47 -10.68 -1.13
CA PHE A 12 -6.22 -11.46 -2.33
C PHE A 12 -5.91 -12.90 -1.97
N GLN A 13 -6.09 -13.80 -2.93
CA GLN A 13 -5.72 -15.22 -2.80
C GLN A 13 -6.31 -15.86 -1.52
N ARG A 14 -7.59 -15.60 -1.23
CA ARG A 14 -8.29 -16.07 -0.02
C ARG A 14 -7.63 -15.60 1.28
N GLY A 15 -7.11 -14.38 1.30
CA GLY A 15 -6.50 -13.75 2.48
C GLY A 15 -5.00 -14.02 2.66
N ALA A 16 -4.38 -14.80 1.75
CA ALA A 16 -2.93 -15.05 1.82
C ALA A 16 -2.09 -13.78 1.60
N VAL A 17 -2.66 -12.77 0.95
CA VAL A 17 -2.07 -11.45 0.77
C VAL A 17 -3.12 -10.40 1.06
N ARG A 18 -2.78 -9.40 1.89
CA ARG A 18 -3.69 -8.31 2.29
C ARG A 18 -3.00 -6.98 2.07
N VAL A 19 -3.76 -6.01 1.57
CA VAL A 19 -3.36 -4.59 1.56
C VAL A 19 -4.06 -3.93 2.74
N MET A 20 -3.30 -3.25 3.59
CA MET A 20 -3.80 -2.67 4.83
C MET A 20 -3.44 -1.19 4.94
N CYS A 21 -4.31 -0.40 5.56
CA CYS A 21 -4.14 1.00 5.87
C CYS A 21 -3.60 1.14 7.29
N VAL A 22 -2.49 1.83 7.48
CA VAL A 22 -1.93 2.13 8.80
C VAL A 22 -2.89 3.07 9.55
N THR A 23 -3.23 2.72 10.79
CA THR A 23 -4.16 3.49 11.63
C THR A 23 -3.43 4.38 12.63
N GLU A 24 -2.19 4.05 12.99
CA GLU A 24 -1.39 4.80 13.96
C GLU A 24 -0.02 5.17 13.39
N PRO A 25 0.47 6.41 13.59
CA PRO A 25 1.81 6.79 13.17
C PRO A 25 2.89 6.06 13.97
N GLY A 26 4.07 5.90 13.37
CA GLY A 26 5.18 5.22 14.01
C GLY A 26 6.47 5.38 13.21
N HIS A 27 7.38 4.44 13.38
CA HIS A 27 8.62 4.38 12.60
C HIS A 27 8.95 2.94 12.30
N THR A 28 9.65 2.69 11.19
CA THR A 28 10.35 1.45 10.89
C THR A 28 11.84 1.58 11.10
N VAL A 29 12.49 0.50 11.54
CA VAL A 29 13.94 0.46 11.71
C VAL A 29 14.53 -0.30 10.54
N VAL A 30 15.33 0.39 9.73
CA VAL A 30 16.09 -0.23 8.66
C VAL A 30 17.58 -0.21 9.01
N ILE A 31 18.29 -1.28 8.68
CA ILE A 31 19.74 -1.34 8.90
C ILE A 31 20.41 -0.76 7.65
N GLY A 32 20.91 0.46 7.79
CA GLY A 32 21.71 1.13 6.78
C GLY A 32 23.20 0.81 6.91
N LYS A 33 24.00 1.36 5.99
CA LYS A 33 25.47 1.19 6.02
C LYS A 33 26.12 1.80 7.26
N GLU A 34 25.52 2.84 7.83
CA GLU A 34 26.04 3.61 8.97
C GLU A 34 25.36 3.21 10.30
N GLY A 35 24.48 2.21 10.28
CA GLY A 35 23.73 1.75 11.46
C GLY A 35 22.23 1.76 11.24
N GLU A 36 21.49 1.65 12.34
CA GLU A 36 20.03 1.67 12.33
C GLU A 36 19.50 3.06 11.98
N VAL A 37 18.64 3.12 10.97
CA VAL A 37 17.92 4.32 10.56
C VAL A 37 16.45 4.12 10.88
N LYS A 38 15.87 5.07 11.62
CA LYS A 38 14.44 5.11 11.90
C LYS A 38 13.73 5.91 10.80
N ILE A 39 12.90 5.24 10.01
CA ILE A 39 12.10 5.85 8.96
C ILE A 39 10.68 6.03 9.50
N PRO A 40 10.18 7.27 9.66
CA PRO A 40 8.83 7.50 10.16
C PRO A 40 7.76 7.07 9.13
N TYR A 41 6.60 6.69 9.62
CA TYR A 41 5.39 6.49 8.83
C TYR A 41 4.18 7.11 9.55
N LYS A 42 3.12 7.40 8.81
CA LYS A 42 1.92 8.06 9.31
C LYS A 42 0.67 7.19 9.14
N ALA A 43 -0.37 7.51 9.88
CA ALA A 43 -1.70 6.99 9.61
C ALA A 43 -2.12 7.35 8.17
N GLY A 44 -2.73 6.40 7.47
CA GLY A 44 -3.04 6.51 6.04
C GLY A 44 -1.96 5.98 5.10
N ASP A 45 -0.75 5.68 5.59
CA ASP A 45 0.23 4.93 4.80
C ASP A 45 -0.25 3.49 4.61
N VAL A 46 0.26 2.79 3.60
CA VAL A 46 -0.23 1.47 3.21
C VAL A 46 0.84 0.41 3.29
N VAL A 47 0.43 -0.79 3.69
CA VAL A 47 1.32 -1.96 3.83
C VAL A 47 0.76 -3.16 3.07
N LEU A 48 1.67 -3.98 2.56
CA LEU A 48 1.36 -5.29 2.01
C LEU A 48 1.76 -6.37 3.00
N VAL A 49 0.83 -7.24 3.35
CA VAL A 49 1.02 -8.24 4.41
C VAL A 49 0.70 -9.63 3.88
N GLY A 50 1.53 -10.61 4.24
CA GLY A 50 1.33 -12.02 3.90
C GLY A 50 0.39 -12.77 4.84
N ALA A 51 0.28 -14.08 4.63
CA ALA A 51 -0.61 -14.98 5.37
C ALA A 51 -0.28 -15.10 6.87
N ASN A 52 0.96 -14.82 7.27
CA ASN A 52 1.45 -14.92 8.65
C ASN A 52 1.66 -13.56 9.32
N ASP A 53 0.90 -12.54 8.92
CA ASP A 53 1.05 -11.14 9.37
C ASP A 53 2.45 -10.53 9.13
N GLN A 54 3.27 -11.18 8.30
CA GLN A 54 4.58 -10.68 7.92
C GLN A 54 4.44 -9.55 6.88
N VAL A 55 5.09 -8.42 7.14
CA VAL A 55 5.14 -7.30 6.20
C VAL A 55 5.98 -7.72 4.99
N ILE A 56 5.36 -7.69 3.81
CA ILE A 56 6.02 -7.93 2.52
C ILE A 56 6.62 -6.62 2.01
N CYS A 57 5.87 -5.51 2.09
CA CYS A 57 6.38 -4.18 1.77
C CYS A 57 5.63 -3.07 2.53
N GLY A 58 6.32 -1.94 2.72
CA GLY A 58 5.81 -0.74 3.39
C GLY A 58 6.21 -0.60 4.86
N PRO A 59 5.64 0.40 5.58
CA PRO A 59 4.60 1.34 5.13
C PRO A 59 5.01 2.27 3.99
N ILE A 60 4.07 2.61 3.11
CA ILE A 60 4.27 3.47 1.94
C ILE A 60 3.21 4.57 1.95
N GLY A 61 3.63 5.82 1.97
CA GLY A 61 2.73 6.94 1.72
C GLY A 61 2.49 7.15 0.23
N PHE A 62 1.33 7.68 -0.14
CA PHE A 62 1.01 7.98 -1.54
C PHE A 62 2.04 8.88 -2.21
N GLU A 63 2.58 9.87 -1.50
CA GLU A 63 3.65 10.73 -1.98
C GLU A 63 4.91 9.94 -2.38
N GLY A 64 5.37 9.02 -1.52
CA GLY A 64 6.51 8.16 -1.84
C GLY A 64 6.22 7.18 -2.99
N GLY A 65 4.96 6.74 -3.13
CA GLY A 65 4.51 5.96 -4.28
C GLY A 65 4.59 6.75 -5.59
N VAL A 66 4.16 8.01 -5.58
CA VAL A 66 4.23 8.92 -6.73
C VAL A 66 5.68 9.25 -7.08
N GLU A 67 6.51 9.61 -6.11
CA GLU A 67 7.95 9.89 -6.33
C GLU A 67 8.65 8.66 -6.95
N PHE A 68 8.35 7.47 -6.46
CA PHE A 68 8.91 6.23 -7.01
C PHE A 68 8.43 5.99 -8.45
N ALA A 69 7.15 6.23 -8.75
CA ALA A 69 6.61 6.12 -10.11
C ALA A 69 7.28 7.14 -11.06
N GLU A 70 7.47 8.40 -10.63
CA GLU A 70 8.16 9.44 -11.41
C GLU A 70 9.59 9.05 -11.75
N ARG A 71 10.32 8.46 -10.81
CA ARG A 71 11.68 7.93 -11.06
C ARG A 71 11.68 6.83 -12.11
N ILE A 72 10.70 5.92 -12.07
CA ILE A 72 10.54 4.88 -13.11
C ILE A 72 10.23 5.52 -14.48
N LEU A 73 9.29 6.47 -14.52
CA LEU A 73 8.93 7.19 -15.75
C LEU A 73 10.13 7.97 -16.33
N SER A 74 11.05 8.41 -15.47
CA SER A 74 12.29 9.08 -15.84
C SER A 74 13.44 8.12 -16.19
N ALA A 75 13.16 6.82 -16.31
CA ALA A 75 14.15 5.77 -16.60
C ALA A 75 15.31 5.70 -15.59
N ASP A 76 15.07 6.04 -14.32
CA ASP A 76 16.05 5.84 -13.24
C ASP A 76 16.34 4.34 -13.08
N SER A 77 17.58 3.93 -13.38
CA SER A 77 18.01 2.53 -13.38
C SER A 77 17.90 1.86 -12.02
N ARG A 78 18.05 2.61 -10.92
CA ARG A 78 17.90 2.08 -9.56
C ARG A 78 16.43 1.85 -9.23
N ALA A 79 15.56 2.76 -9.64
CA ALA A 79 14.12 2.60 -9.43
C ALA A 79 13.56 1.41 -10.23
N MET A 80 13.97 1.27 -11.50
CA MET A 80 13.53 0.16 -12.37
C MET A 80 13.99 -1.23 -11.90
N THR A 81 15.09 -1.31 -11.14
CA THR A 81 15.66 -2.57 -10.66
C THR A 81 15.42 -2.82 -9.18
N GLN A 82 14.59 -2.00 -8.53
CA GLN A 82 14.28 -2.14 -7.11
C GLN A 82 13.53 -3.48 -6.86
N PRO A 83 14.05 -4.39 -6.01
CA PRO A 83 13.50 -5.74 -5.86
C PRO A 83 12.02 -5.81 -5.41
N ALA A 84 11.56 -4.79 -4.67
CA ALA A 84 10.17 -4.68 -4.19
C ALA A 84 9.33 -3.66 -4.99
N GLY A 85 9.85 -3.10 -6.09
CA GLY A 85 9.21 -1.97 -6.78
C GLY A 85 7.81 -2.30 -7.32
N LEU A 86 7.63 -3.51 -7.85
CA LEU A 86 6.31 -3.97 -8.32
C LEU A 86 5.31 -4.13 -7.19
N GLN A 87 5.74 -4.66 -6.04
CA GLN A 87 4.91 -4.82 -4.85
C GLN A 87 4.52 -3.46 -4.28
N MET A 88 5.46 -2.51 -4.23
CA MET A 88 5.21 -1.13 -3.80
C MET A 88 4.12 -0.48 -4.66
N LEU A 89 4.27 -0.52 -5.99
CA LEU A 89 3.29 0.06 -6.91
C LEU A 89 1.95 -0.66 -6.84
N ALA A 90 1.92 -1.99 -6.79
CA ALA A 90 0.68 -2.76 -6.65
C ALA A 90 -0.08 -2.39 -5.36
N THR A 91 0.64 -2.23 -4.24
CA THR A 91 0.07 -1.85 -2.95
C THR A 91 -0.58 -0.46 -3.02
N VAL A 92 0.14 0.50 -3.59
CA VAL A 92 -0.36 1.87 -3.77
C VAL A 92 -1.55 1.91 -4.71
N LEU A 93 -1.52 1.15 -5.82
CA LEU A 93 -2.64 1.09 -6.78
C LEU A 93 -3.92 0.50 -6.17
N VAL A 94 -3.81 -0.56 -5.37
CA VAL A 94 -4.97 -1.14 -4.66
C VAL A 94 -5.51 -0.16 -3.64
N ALA A 95 -4.66 0.54 -2.90
CA ALA A 95 -5.13 1.56 -1.97
C ALA A 95 -5.82 2.73 -2.69
N LEU A 96 -5.27 3.19 -3.82
CA LEU A 96 -5.90 4.23 -4.64
C LEU A 96 -7.28 3.81 -5.16
N SER A 97 -7.45 2.55 -5.59
CA SER A 97 -8.73 2.08 -6.13
C SER A 97 -9.87 2.09 -5.10
N THR A 98 -9.56 2.11 -3.80
CA THR A 98 -10.57 2.24 -2.74
C THR A 98 -11.05 3.66 -2.49
N LEU A 99 -10.39 4.67 -3.08
CA LEU A 99 -10.83 6.04 -2.94
C LEU A 99 -12.14 6.26 -3.74
N PRO A 100 -13.09 7.05 -3.21
CA PRO A 100 -14.42 7.20 -3.81
C PRO A 100 -14.41 7.58 -5.30
N GLN A 101 -13.45 8.40 -5.74
CA GLN A 101 -13.34 8.84 -7.13
C GLN A 101 -12.96 7.74 -8.13
N PHE A 102 -12.43 6.61 -7.66
CA PHE A 102 -12.07 5.47 -8.49
C PHE A 102 -13.10 4.34 -8.39
N GLN A 103 -14.09 4.47 -7.51
CA GLN A 103 -15.18 3.51 -7.42
C GLN A 103 -16.24 3.82 -8.49
N PRO A 104 -16.80 2.78 -9.15
CA PRO A 104 -17.90 2.99 -10.07
C PRO A 104 -19.07 3.66 -9.33
N PRO A 105 -19.83 4.55 -9.98
CA PRO A 105 -21.03 5.11 -9.38
C PRO A 105 -21.94 3.96 -8.93
N PRO A 106 -22.62 4.09 -7.77
CA PRO A 106 -23.51 3.05 -7.29
C PRO A 106 -24.49 2.70 -8.41
N ALA A 107 -24.56 1.41 -8.75
CA ALA A 107 -25.50 0.93 -9.74
C ALA A 107 -26.89 1.45 -9.33
N ALA A 108 -27.50 2.27 -10.19
CA ALA A 108 -28.85 2.76 -9.95
C ALA A 108 -29.71 1.54 -9.66
N ALA A 109 -30.28 1.49 -8.45
CA ALA A 109 -31.12 0.37 -8.03
C ALA A 109 -32.15 0.14 -9.13
N GLU A 110 -32.12 -1.04 -9.73
CA GLU A 110 -33.07 -1.44 -10.75
C GLU A 110 -34.45 -1.37 -10.07
N VAL A 111 -35.19 -0.29 -10.34
CA VAL A 111 -36.57 -0.14 -9.88
C VAL A 111 -37.35 -1.17 -10.67
N VAL A 112 -37.45 -2.37 -10.11
CA VAL A 112 -38.38 -3.38 -10.59
C VAL A 112 -39.78 -2.84 -10.30
N ALA A 113 -40.28 -2.04 -11.22
CA ALA A 113 -41.68 -1.68 -11.27
C ALA A 113 -42.46 -2.98 -11.50
N ARG A 114 -43.03 -3.51 -10.42
CA ARG A 114 -44.08 -4.53 -10.52
C ARG A 114 -45.29 -3.85 -11.16
N VAL A 115 -45.62 -4.26 -12.38
CA VAL A 115 -46.93 -4.03 -13.02
C VAL A 115 -47.86 -5.17 -12.62
#